data_AF-A0A7S0X876-F1
#
_entry.id   AF-A0A7S0X876-F1
#
_cell.length_a   1.000
_cell.length_b   1.000
_cell.length_c   1.000
_cell.angle_alpha   90.00
_cell.angle_beta   90.00
_cell.angle_gamma   90.00
#
_symmetry.space_group_name_H-M   'P 1'
#
loop_
_entity.id
_entity.type
_entity.pdbx_description
1 polymer ?
#
loop_
_entity_poly.entity_id
_entity_poly.type
_entity_poly.pdbx_seq_one_letter_code
_entity_poly.pdbx_strand_id
1 'polypeptide(L)'
;MDAAGLTMTVNALCKLREVEAAMSPVRGWQALAQAIEREAPTMSEHELSVAFDATCKLKALETAMTSSGWYVLALRMEELAPKMKALQLVHTLRATSLLPGVVIELSPLAWERLPAGG
;
A
#
# COMPACT_ATOMS: atom_id res chain seq x y z
N MET A 1 3.66 -12.11 -11.91
CA MET A 1 2.68 -11.01 -11.90
C MET A 1 3.45 -9.74 -11.65
N ASP A 2 3.23 -8.72 -12.46
CA ASP A 2 3.86 -7.40 -12.34
C ASP A 2 3.04 -6.48 -11.42
N ALA A 3 3.55 -5.27 -11.17
CA ALA A 3 2.89 -4.25 -10.34
C ALA A 3 1.46 -3.93 -10.81
N ALA A 4 1.24 -3.80 -12.12
CA ALA A 4 -0.07 -3.48 -12.70
C ALA A 4 -1.08 -4.62 -12.47
N GLY A 5 -0.68 -5.87 -12.77
CA GLY A 5 -1.51 -7.04 -12.54
C GLY A 5 -1.86 -7.23 -11.06
N LEU A 6 -0.89 -7.00 -10.18
CA LEU A 6 -1.08 -7.09 -8.73
C LEU A 6 -2.07 -6.05 -8.21
N THR A 7 -1.90 -4.79 -8.59
CA THR A 7 -2.76 -3.69 -8.14
C THR A 7 -4.19 -3.83 -8.64
N MET A 8 -4.39 -4.28 -9.89
CA MET A 8 -5.72 -4.63 -10.40
C MET A 8 -6.37 -5.75 -9.57
N THR A 9 -5.59 -6.76 -9.20
CA THR A 9 -6.07 -7.90 -8.41
C THR A 9 -6.52 -7.43 -7.03
N VAL A 10 -5.68 -6.71 -6.28
CA VAL A 10 -6.05 -6.24 -4.92
C VAL A 10 -7.18 -5.21 -4.94
N ASN A 11 -7.25 -4.36 -5.97
CA ASN A 11 -8.36 -3.43 -6.16
C ASN A 11 -9.68 -4.15 -6.44
N ALA A 12 -9.65 -5.22 -7.23
CA ALA A 12 -10.83 -6.06 -7.46
C ALA A 12 -11.29 -6.75 -6.17
N LEU A 13 -10.34 -7.27 -5.37
CA LEU A 13 -10.64 -7.89 -4.08
C LEU A 13 -11.27 -6.89 -3.09
N CYS A 14 -10.84 -5.63 -3.07
CA CYS A 14 -11.47 -4.59 -2.25
C CYS A 14 -12.96 -4.37 -2.54
N LYS A 15 -13.40 -4.70 -3.76
CA LYS A 15 -14.81 -4.55 -4.16
C LYS A 15 -15.67 -5.77 -3.77
N LEU A 16 -15.03 -6.86 -3.33
CA LEU A 16 -15.69 -8.13 -3.02
C LEU A 16 -15.44 -8.50 -1.55
N ARG A 17 -16.20 -7.88 -0.64
CA ARG A 17 -16.06 -8.08 0.83
C ARG A 17 -16.07 -9.54 1.27
N GLU A 18 -16.80 -10.39 0.57
CA GLU A 18 -16.93 -11.83 0.86
C GLU A 18 -15.61 -12.59 0.66
N VAL A 19 -14.70 -12.07 -0.17
CA VAL A 19 -13.41 -12.72 -0.45
C VAL A 19 -12.45 -12.63 0.73
N GLU A 20 -12.57 -11.62 1.59
CA GLU A 20 -11.73 -11.49 2.78
C GLU A 20 -11.89 -12.68 3.73
N ALA A 21 -13.12 -13.16 3.91
CA ALA A 21 -13.43 -14.33 4.73
C ALA A 21 -13.17 -15.67 4.01
N ALA A 22 -13.30 -15.71 2.69
CA ALA A 22 -13.14 -16.94 1.90
C ALA A 22 -11.67 -17.27 1.60
N MET A 23 -10.80 -16.26 1.53
CA MET A 23 -9.40 -16.45 1.19
C MET A 23 -8.58 -16.88 2.42
N SER A 24 -7.72 -17.88 2.23
CA SER A 24 -6.84 -18.38 3.29
C SER A 24 -5.93 -17.25 3.82
N PRO A 25 -5.97 -16.93 5.13
CA PRO A 25 -5.07 -15.96 5.78
C PRO A 25 -3.59 -16.28 5.55
N VAL A 26 -3.24 -17.56 5.63
CA VAL A 26 -1.85 -18.01 5.59
C VAL A 26 -1.32 -18.13 4.17
N ARG A 27 -2.14 -18.55 3.19
CA ARG A 27 -1.62 -18.76 1.82
C ARG A 27 -1.99 -17.65 0.84
N GLY A 28 -3.20 -17.10 0.93
CA GLY A 28 -3.67 -16.09 -0.01
C GLY A 28 -3.14 -14.71 0.33
N TRP A 29 -3.46 -14.23 1.54
CA TRP A 29 -3.09 -12.88 1.99
C TRP A 29 -1.57 -12.70 2.13
N GLN A 30 -0.84 -13.70 2.64
CA GLN A 30 0.63 -13.66 2.68
C GLN A 30 1.27 -13.64 1.29
N ALA A 31 0.76 -14.41 0.32
CA ALA A 31 1.31 -14.39 -1.03
C ALA A 31 1.08 -13.05 -1.73
N LEU A 32 -0.08 -12.42 -1.50
CA LEU A 32 -0.37 -11.08 -1.99
C LEU A 32 0.51 -10.02 -1.33
N ALA A 33 0.69 -10.09 0.01
CA ALA A 33 1.60 -9.22 0.72
C ALA A 33 3.01 -9.32 0.16
N GLN A 34 3.59 -10.53 0.09
CA GLN A 34 4.93 -10.76 -0.49
C GLN A 34 5.05 -10.25 -1.93
N ALA A 35 4.00 -10.36 -2.73
CA ALA A 35 3.99 -9.79 -4.07
C ALA A 35 4.04 -8.25 -4.03
N ILE A 36 3.28 -7.61 -3.12
CA ILE A 36 3.34 -6.15 -2.92
C ILE A 36 4.75 -5.75 -2.50
N GLU A 37 5.36 -6.44 -1.54
CA GLU A 37 6.71 -6.14 -1.07
C GLU A 37 7.74 -6.25 -2.21
N ARG A 38 7.65 -7.30 -3.02
CA ARG A 38 8.57 -7.52 -4.14
C ARG A 38 8.40 -6.49 -5.25
N GLU A 39 7.17 -6.11 -5.57
CA GLU A 39 6.88 -5.18 -6.68
C GLU A 39 6.90 -3.71 -6.25
N ALA A 40 6.87 -3.40 -4.95
CA ALA A 40 6.87 -2.03 -4.44
C ALA A 40 7.93 -1.12 -5.09
N PRO A 41 9.21 -1.55 -5.29
CA PRO A 41 10.23 -0.70 -5.91
C PRO A 41 9.94 -0.29 -7.36
N THR A 42 9.12 -1.06 -8.09
CA THR A 42 8.81 -0.82 -9.51
C THR A 42 7.46 -0.15 -9.72
N MET A 43 6.62 -0.04 -8.68
CA MET A 43 5.31 0.58 -8.77
C MET A 43 5.39 2.05 -9.22
N SER A 44 4.45 2.46 -10.06
CA SER A 44 4.13 3.85 -10.39
C SER A 44 3.33 4.54 -9.28
N GLU A 45 3.11 5.85 -9.42
CA GLU A 45 2.33 6.66 -8.49
C GLU A 45 0.90 6.14 -8.32
N HIS A 46 0.32 5.64 -9.42
CA HIS A 46 -1.03 5.07 -9.41
C HIS A 46 -1.07 3.71 -8.72
N GLU A 47 -0.14 2.83 -9.07
CA GLU A 47 -0.04 1.49 -8.50
C GLU A 47 0.21 1.53 -7.00
N LEU A 48 1.11 2.41 -6.56
CA LEU A 48 1.42 2.60 -5.15
C LEU A 48 0.20 3.10 -4.37
N SER A 49 -0.54 4.07 -4.92
CA SER A 49 -1.76 4.59 -4.30
C SER A 49 -2.84 3.51 -4.17
N VAL A 50 -3.00 2.65 -5.19
CA VAL A 50 -3.93 1.52 -5.16
C VAL A 50 -3.51 0.46 -4.14
N ALA A 51 -2.21 0.15 -4.04
CA ALA A 51 -1.69 -0.80 -3.06
C ALA A 51 -1.95 -0.33 -1.62
N PHE A 52 -1.74 0.97 -1.33
CA PHE A 52 -2.04 1.59 -0.04
C PHE A 52 -3.54 1.61 0.28
N ASP A 53 -4.39 2.00 -0.68
CA ASP A 53 -5.84 1.97 -0.49
C ASP A 53 -6.35 0.55 -0.24
N ALA A 54 -5.79 -0.44 -0.93
CA ALA A 54 -6.17 -1.84 -0.76
C ALA A 54 -5.75 -2.40 0.60
N THR A 55 -4.53 -2.12 1.05
CA THR A 55 -4.06 -2.53 2.39
C THR A 55 -4.91 -1.91 3.50
N CYS A 56 -5.41 -0.68 3.34
CA CYS A 56 -6.33 -0.08 4.32
C CYS A 56 -7.70 -0.73 4.39
N LYS A 57 -8.19 -1.22 3.25
CA LYS A 57 -9.54 -1.79 3.15
C LYS A 57 -9.58 -3.26 3.53
N LEU A 58 -8.44 -3.95 3.44
CA LEU A 58 -8.32 -5.39 3.64
C LEU A 58 -7.43 -5.65 4.85
N LYS A 59 -8.04 -5.81 6.03
CA LYS A 59 -7.33 -6.01 7.29
C LYS A 59 -6.47 -7.26 7.28
N ALA A 60 -6.91 -8.31 6.58
CA ALA A 60 -6.12 -9.52 6.39
C ALA A 60 -4.84 -9.27 5.58
N LEU A 61 -4.88 -8.38 4.59
CA LEU A 61 -3.71 -7.99 3.80
C LEU A 61 -2.76 -7.11 4.62
N GLU A 62 -3.27 -6.12 5.34
CA GLU A 62 -2.50 -5.31 6.28
C GLU A 62 -1.74 -6.19 7.29
N THR A 63 -2.43 -7.15 7.91
CA THR A 63 -1.84 -8.05 8.92
C THR A 63 -0.77 -8.96 8.30
N ALA A 64 -0.86 -9.25 7.01
CA ALA A 64 0.08 -10.11 6.31
C ALA A 64 1.36 -9.40 5.86
N MET A 65 1.37 -8.05 5.82
CA MET A 65 2.54 -7.25 5.47
C MET A 65 3.60 -7.31 6.58
N THR A 66 4.85 -7.52 6.18
CA THR A 66 5.98 -7.48 7.10
C THR A 66 6.47 -6.05 7.33
N SER A 67 7.27 -5.84 8.38
CA SER A 67 7.96 -4.55 8.59
C SER A 67 8.82 -4.17 7.38
N SER A 68 9.54 -5.13 6.79
CA SER A 68 10.29 -4.89 5.54
C SER A 68 9.40 -4.49 4.38
N GLY A 69 8.20 -5.07 4.31
CA GLY A 69 7.19 -4.72 3.31
C GLY A 69 6.68 -3.29 3.43
N TRP A 70 6.42 -2.86 4.66
CA TRP A 70 6.05 -1.47 4.92
C TRP A 70 7.20 -0.51 4.62
N TYR A 71 8.42 -0.88 4.96
CA TYR A 71 9.62 -0.08 4.67
C TYR A 71 9.80 0.16 3.17
N VAL A 72 9.69 -0.88 2.32
CA VAL A 72 9.86 -0.69 0.87
C VAL A 72 8.74 0.13 0.24
N LEU A 73 7.50 0.04 0.75
CA LEU A 73 6.40 0.91 0.32
C LEU A 73 6.61 2.36 0.75
N ALA A 74 7.10 2.58 1.97
CA ALA A 74 7.43 3.91 2.49
C ALA A 74 8.55 4.55 1.67
N LEU A 75 9.62 3.82 1.40
CA LEU A 75 10.73 4.28 0.55
C LEU A 75 10.24 4.65 -0.85
N ARG A 76 9.41 3.80 -1.46
CA ARG A 76 8.85 4.11 -2.78
C ARG A 76 7.95 5.33 -2.75
N MET A 77 7.17 5.50 -1.67
CA MET A 77 6.35 6.69 -1.48
C MET A 77 7.20 7.96 -1.42
N GLU A 78 8.32 7.94 -0.69
CA GLU A 78 9.23 9.08 -0.63
C GLU A 78 9.77 9.48 -2.01
N GLU A 79 10.13 8.49 -2.84
CA GLU A 79 10.62 8.71 -4.20
C GLU A 79 9.54 9.31 -5.13
N LEU A 80 8.29 8.86 -4.97
CA LEU A 80 7.18 9.21 -5.85
C LEU A 80 6.36 10.40 -5.38
N ALA A 81 6.44 10.79 -4.11
CA ALA A 81 5.68 11.89 -3.54
C ALA A 81 5.73 13.19 -4.37
N PRO A 82 6.88 13.63 -4.92
CA PRO A 82 6.94 14.84 -5.75
C PRO A 82 6.15 14.76 -7.07
N LYS A 83 5.82 13.55 -7.53
CA LYS A 83 5.13 13.29 -8.80
C LYS A 83 3.67 12.93 -8.64
N MET A 84 3.24 12.62 -7.41
CA MET A 84 1.86 12.24 -7.14
C MET A 84 0.90 13.42 -7.31
N LYS A 85 -0.26 13.14 -7.90
CA LYS A 85 -1.39 14.06 -7.94
C LYS A 85 -2.04 14.14 -6.56
N ALA A 86 -2.77 15.23 -6.30
CA ALA A 86 -3.46 15.46 -5.03
C ALA A 86 -4.30 14.26 -4.54
N LEU A 87 -5.08 13.63 -5.42
CA LEU A 87 -5.88 12.45 -5.05
C LEU A 87 -5.04 11.22 -4.69
N GLN A 88 -3.89 11.03 -5.35
CA GLN A 88 -2.96 9.94 -5.01
C GLN A 88 -2.33 10.19 -3.64
N LEU A 89 -1.94 11.44 -3.36
CA LEU A 89 -1.44 11.84 -2.04
C LEU A 89 -2.48 11.63 -0.95
N VAL A 90 -3.75 12.01 -1.17
CA VAL A 90 -4.83 11.79 -0.19
C VAL A 90 -5.05 10.31 0.10
N HIS A 91 -5.07 9.45 -0.92
CA HIS A 91 -5.23 8.01 -0.71
C HIS A 91 -4.05 7.40 0.04
N THR A 92 -2.82 7.79 -0.32
CA THR A 92 -1.63 7.30 0.37
C THR A 92 -1.54 7.84 1.80
N LEU A 93 -1.83 9.12 2.03
CA LEU A 93 -1.83 9.74 3.38
C LEU A 93 -2.93 9.21 4.30
N ARG A 94 -4.11 8.95 3.73
CA ARG A 94 -5.16 8.24 4.46
C ARG A 94 -4.68 6.86 4.87
N ALA A 95 -3.89 6.21 4.02
CA ALA A 95 -3.31 4.93 4.36
C ALA A 95 -2.27 5.04 5.47
N THR A 96 -1.37 6.02 5.41
CA THR A 96 -0.42 6.25 6.50
C THR A 96 -1.12 6.55 7.82
N SER A 97 -2.21 7.33 7.84
CA SER A 97 -2.91 7.62 9.11
C SER A 97 -3.69 6.43 9.68
N LEU A 98 -4.00 5.43 8.86
CA LEU A 98 -4.75 4.23 9.26
C LEU A 98 -3.86 3.00 9.50
N LEU A 99 -2.61 3.01 9.04
CA LEU A 99 -1.69 1.87 9.07
C LEU A 99 -0.46 2.19 9.93
N PRO A 100 -0.41 1.74 11.20
CA PRO A 100 0.72 1.99 12.09
C PRO A 100 2.07 1.53 11.51
N GLY A 101 2.06 0.45 10.72
CA GLY A 101 3.26 -0.10 10.09
C GLY A 101 3.94 0.86 9.12
N VAL A 102 3.19 1.66 8.36
CA VAL A 102 3.77 2.64 7.41
C VAL A 102 4.33 3.85 8.16
N VAL A 103 3.65 4.28 9.22
CA VAL A 103 4.04 5.46 10.01
C VAL A 103 5.38 5.27 10.69
N ILE A 104 5.66 4.05 11.17
CA ILE A 104 6.92 3.71 11.83
C ILE A 104 8.10 3.82 10.84
N GLU A 105 7.87 3.48 9.57
CA GLU A 105 8.95 3.33 8.59
C GLU A 105 9.19 4.58 7.73
N LEU A 106 8.25 5.55 7.72
CA LEU A 106 8.44 6.81 7.00
C LEU A 106 9.46 7.70 7.69
N SER A 107 10.41 8.24 6.92
CA SER A 107 11.37 9.19 7.47
C SER A 107 10.69 10.52 7.86
N PRO A 108 11.23 11.27 8.84
CA PRO A 108 10.75 12.62 9.15
C PRO A 108 10.71 13.55 7.92
N LEU A 109 11.67 13.38 7.01
CA LEU A 109 11.76 14.17 5.78
C LEU A 109 10.64 13.81 4.78
N ALA A 110 10.15 12.56 4.81
CA ALA A 110 8.96 12.17 4.05
C ALA A 110 7.73 12.94 4.51
N TRP A 111 7.55 13.05 5.84
CA TRP A 111 6.45 13.78 6.43
C TRP A 111 6.44 15.26 6.05
N GLU A 112 7.60 15.89 5.94
CA GLU A 112 7.74 17.29 5.50
C GLU A 112 7.45 17.49 4.00
N ARG A 113 7.65 16.46 3.18
CA ARG A 113 7.44 16.49 1.72
C ARG A 113 6.00 16.16 1.32
N LEU A 114 5.24 15.56 2.21
CA LEU A 114 3.81 15.40 2.03
C LEU A 114 3.16 16.79 2.07
N PRO A 115 2.27 17.13 1.12
CA PRO A 115 1.61 18.42 1.16
C PRO A 115 0.90 18.53 2.51
N ALA A 116 1.25 19.57 3.27
CA ALA A 116 0.58 19.89 4.52
C ALA A 116 -0.92 19.94 4.20
N GLY A 117 -1.68 19.00 4.76
CA GLY A 117 -3.13 18.96 4.61
C GLY A 117 -3.70 20.28 5.12
N GLY A 118 -4.22 21.09 4.18
CA GLY A 118 -5.09 22.23 4.48
C GLY A 118 -6.53 21.78 4.61
#